data_AF-A0A0G1U4Z0-F1
#
_entry.id   AF-A0A0G1U4Z0-F1
#
_cell.length_a   1.000
_cell.length_b   1.000
_cell.length_c   1.000
_cell.angle_alpha   90.00
_cell.angle_beta   90.00
_cell.angle_gamma   90.00
#
_symmetry.space_group_name_H-M   'P 1'
#
loop_
_entity.id
_entity.type
_entity.pdbx_description
1 polymer ?
#
loop_
_entity_poly.entity_id
_entity_poly.type
_entity_poly.pdbx_seq_one_letter_code
_entity_poly.pdbx_strand_id
1 'polypeptide(L)'
;MLDASHALIGASLAKLIPNPYLGLPASLAVHFLADLTPHWDFRTRKVKRSKAKIIFLSLSDAAAGMSLGYIIFADQVPLAYLVLMMFTAQLPDWIEAPYHVFDANFPPFSWVKRLQSRLHNKLDLPWGLVWQVVIVAIIVIWSLG
;
A
#
# COMPACT_ATOMS: atom_id res chain seq x y z
N MET A 1 3.84 -4.06 -0.18
CA MET A 1 4.28 -3.86 -1.59
C MET A 1 4.70 -2.41 -1.75
N LEU A 2 4.60 -1.76 -2.93
CA LEU A 2 4.73 -0.31 -3.00
C LEU A 2 3.50 0.37 -2.39
N ASP A 3 3.71 1.50 -1.70
CA ASP A 3 2.65 2.31 -1.09
C ASP A 3 1.65 2.77 -2.16
N ALA A 4 2.13 3.03 -3.38
CA ALA A 4 1.29 3.41 -4.50
C ALA A 4 0.27 2.32 -4.88
N SER A 5 0.69 1.05 -4.81
CA SER A 5 -0.19 -0.09 -5.08
C SER A 5 -1.28 -0.19 -4.03
N HIS A 6 -0.94 -0.02 -2.74
CA HIS A 6 -1.93 -0.02 -1.66
C HIS A 6 -2.92 1.14 -1.80
N ALA A 7 -2.47 2.36 -2.11
CA ALA A 7 -3.36 3.50 -2.34
C ALA A 7 -4.36 3.23 -3.47
N LEU A 8 -3.91 2.72 -4.62
CA LEU A 8 -4.78 2.44 -5.76
C LEU A 8 -5.79 1.32 -5.48
N ILE A 9 -5.39 0.28 -4.74
CA ILE A 9 -6.31 -0.76 -4.30
C ILE A 9 -7.35 -0.17 -3.33
N GLY A 10 -6.92 0.65 -2.36
CA GLY A 10 -7.82 1.35 -1.44
C GLY A 10 -8.81 2.26 -2.16
N ALA A 11 -8.35 3.02 -3.16
CA ALA A 11 -9.21 3.87 -4.00
C ALA A 11 -10.25 3.05 -4.78
N SER A 12 -9.83 1.93 -5.37
CA SER A 12 -10.72 1.01 -6.09
C SER A 12 -11.79 0.43 -5.14
N LEU A 13 -11.39 0.05 -3.93
CA LEU A 13 -12.31 -0.44 -2.90
C LEU A 13 -13.27 0.63 -2.40
N ALA A 14 -12.86 1.91 -2.38
CA ALA A 14 -13.76 3.01 -2.00
C ALA A 14 -14.99 3.07 -2.93
N LYS A 15 -14.79 2.83 -4.23
CA LYS A 15 -15.88 2.75 -5.20
C LYS A 15 -16.70 1.47 -5.06
N LEU A 16 -16.03 0.33 -4.89
CA LEU A 16 -16.68 -0.98 -4.82
C LEU A 16 -17.47 -1.21 -3.52
N ILE A 17 -17.05 -0.57 -2.42
CA ILE A 17 -17.65 -0.72 -1.09
C ILE A 17 -17.99 0.68 -0.55
N PRO A 18 -19.14 1.27 -0.90
CA PRO A 18 -19.48 2.63 -0.48
C PRO A 18 -19.74 2.80 1.03
N ASN A 19 -20.02 1.70 1.75
CA ASN A 19 -20.28 1.73 3.18
C ASN A 19 -18.95 1.79 3.97
N PRO A 20 -18.63 2.89 4.66
CA PRO A 20 -17.35 3.05 5.35
C PRO A 20 -17.12 2.06 6.49
N TYR A 21 -18.20 1.58 7.14
CA TYR A 21 -18.10 0.59 8.21
C TYR A 21 -17.64 -0.78 7.71
N LEU A 22 -17.81 -1.06 6.41
CA LEU A 22 -17.30 -2.27 5.76
C LEU A 22 -16.03 -1.98 4.97
N GLY A 23 -15.98 -0.85 4.26
CA GLY A 23 -14.88 -0.49 3.38
C GLY A 23 -13.57 -0.25 4.12
N LEU A 24 -13.57 0.47 5.24
CA LEU A 24 -12.32 0.74 5.99
C LEU A 24 -11.71 -0.54 6.55
N PRO A 25 -12.45 -1.43 7.26
CA PRO A 25 -11.91 -2.73 7.66
C PRO A 25 -11.47 -3.60 6.47
N ALA A 26 -12.25 -3.61 5.37
CA ALA A 26 -11.90 -4.37 4.18
C ALA A 26 -10.61 -3.85 3.54
N SER A 27 -10.43 -2.53 3.44
CA SER A 27 -9.22 -1.89 2.91
C SER A 27 -7.99 -2.27 3.73
N LEU A 28 -8.10 -2.23 5.06
CA LEU A 28 -7.03 -2.68 5.95
C LEU A 28 -6.73 -4.18 5.81
N ALA A 29 -7.75 -5.02 5.67
CA ALA A 29 -7.55 -6.46 5.45
C ALA A 29 -6.89 -6.74 4.09
N VAL A 30 -7.31 -6.03 3.05
CA VAL A 30 -6.79 -6.18 1.69
C VAL A 30 -5.33 -5.72 1.59
N HIS A 31 -4.85 -4.80 2.45
CA HIS A 31 -3.41 -4.54 2.56
C HIS A 31 -2.61 -5.84 2.74
N PHE A 32 -2.98 -6.66 3.73
CA PHE A 32 -2.29 -7.90 4.01
C PHE A 32 -2.49 -8.95 2.92
N LEU A 33 -3.67 -9.00 2.30
CA LEU A 33 -3.91 -9.90 1.16
C LEU A 33 -3.07 -9.50 -0.06
N ALA A 34 -2.92 -8.21 -0.31
CA ALA A 34 -2.08 -7.69 -1.37
C ALA A 34 -0.62 -8.10 -1.10
N ASP A 35 -0.13 -8.00 0.12
CA ASP A 35 1.24 -8.39 0.48
C ASP A 35 1.56 -9.88 0.29
N LEU A 36 0.56 -10.76 0.30
CA LEU A 36 0.74 -12.18 -0.04
C LEU A 36 1.06 -12.39 -1.53
N THR A 37 0.69 -11.44 -2.39
CA THR A 37 0.94 -11.52 -3.83
C THR A 37 2.41 -11.23 -4.15
N PRO A 38 2.98 -11.82 -5.21
CA PRO A 38 4.36 -11.53 -5.59
C PRO A 38 4.55 -10.05 -5.90
N HIS A 39 5.43 -9.38 -5.16
CA HIS A 39 5.62 -7.93 -5.29
C HIS A 39 7.06 -7.49 -5.07
N TRP A 40 7.36 -6.23 -5.35
CA TRP A 40 8.65 -5.60 -5.10
C TRP A 40 8.48 -4.33 -4.27
N ASP A 41 9.50 -3.97 -3.50
CA ASP A 41 9.57 -2.67 -2.80
C ASP A 41 11.00 -2.13 -2.72
N PHE A 42 11.15 -0.90 -2.24
CA PHE A 42 12.46 -0.23 -2.11
C PHE A 42 13.45 -0.94 -1.18
N ARG A 43 13.02 -1.97 -0.46
CA ARG A 43 13.81 -2.69 0.54
C ARG A 43 13.94 -4.17 0.22
N THR A 44 13.49 -4.56 -0.96
CA THR A 44 13.63 -5.91 -1.49
C THR A 44 15.12 -6.21 -1.65
N ARG A 45 15.43 -7.51 -1.52
CA ARG A 45 16.78 -8.05 -1.34
C ARG A 45 17.79 -7.49 -2.36
N LYS A 46 19.07 -7.57 -1.99
CA LYS A 46 20.25 -7.20 -2.82
C LYS A 46 20.49 -5.72 -3.05
N VAL A 47 19.57 -4.81 -2.69
CA VAL A 47 19.81 -3.36 -2.85
C VAL A 47 20.07 -2.68 -1.51
N LYS A 48 21.31 -2.20 -1.30
CA LYS A 48 21.66 -1.33 -0.18
C LYS A 48 21.30 0.12 -0.53
N ARG A 49 20.39 0.72 0.23
CA ARG A 49 20.01 2.15 0.13
C ARG A 49 20.21 2.82 1.48
N SER A 50 20.57 4.09 1.49
CA SER A 50 20.61 4.87 2.74
C SER A 50 19.20 5.06 3.32
N LYS A 51 19.08 5.26 4.64
CA LYS A 51 17.79 5.53 5.31
C LYS A 51 17.07 6.72 4.66
N ALA A 52 17.78 7.83 4.41
CA ALA A 52 17.22 9.02 3.77
C ALA A 52 16.67 8.73 2.36
N LYS A 53 17.37 7.92 1.56
CA LYS A 53 16.90 7.54 0.22
C LYS A 53 15.64 6.66 0.29
N ILE A 54 15.55 5.74 1.26
CA ILE A 54 14.36 4.92 1.47
C ILE A 54 13.17 5.80 1.85
N ILE A 55 13.35 6.72 2.81
CA ILE A 55 12.29 7.65 3.23
C ILE A 55 11.79 8.48 2.06
N PHE A 56 12.71 9.11 1.31
CA PHE A 56 12.34 9.93 0.16
C PHE A 56 11.57 9.13 -0.90
N LEU A 57 12.05 7.93 -1.24
CA LEU A 57 11.40 7.07 -2.24
C LEU A 57 10.01 6.60 -1.76
N SER A 58 9.88 6.15 -0.51
CA SER A 58 8.59 5.72 0.05
C SER A 58 7.58 6.86 0.11
N LEU A 59 7.98 8.06 0.59
CA LEU A 59 7.08 9.22 0.63
C LEU A 59 6.67 9.66 -0.79
N SER A 60 7.60 9.63 -1.74
CA SER A 60 7.30 9.97 -3.14
C SER A 60 6.35 8.96 -3.78
N ASP A 61 6.54 7.67 -3.51
CA ASP A 61 5.69 6.58 -3.99
C ASP A 61 4.27 6.67 -3.40
N ALA A 62 4.17 6.86 -2.08
CA ALA A 62 2.89 7.09 -1.40
C ALA A 62 2.16 8.31 -1.99
N ALA A 63 2.85 9.44 -2.17
CA ALA A 63 2.27 10.65 -2.75
C ALA A 63 1.81 10.45 -4.20
N ALA A 64 2.59 9.72 -5.01
CA ALA A 64 2.23 9.38 -6.38
C ALA A 64 0.98 8.49 -6.43
N GLY A 65 0.91 7.48 -5.57
CA GLY A 65 -0.27 6.60 -5.43
C GLY A 65 -1.53 7.35 -5.02
N MET A 66 -1.44 8.18 -3.98
CA MET A 66 -2.54 9.00 -3.50
C MET A 66 -3.03 9.97 -4.58
N SER A 67 -2.10 10.59 -5.31
CA SER A 67 -2.39 11.51 -6.41
C SER A 67 -3.07 10.81 -7.57
N LEU A 68 -2.59 9.62 -7.97
CA LEU A 68 -3.19 8.84 -9.04
C LEU A 68 -4.58 8.31 -8.65
N GLY A 69 -4.74 7.82 -7.43
CA GLY A 69 -6.04 7.41 -6.89
C GLY A 69 -7.05 8.58 -6.85
N TYR A 70 -6.60 9.77 -6.43
CA TYR A 70 -7.40 10.98 -6.50
C TYR A 70 -7.82 11.30 -7.94
N ILE A 71 -6.87 11.36 -8.88
CA ILE A 71 -7.15 11.69 -10.28
C ILE A 71 -8.18 10.73 -10.90
N ILE A 72 -8.10 9.43 -10.56
CA ILE A 72 -8.97 8.41 -11.16
C ILE A 72 -10.36 8.40 -10.51
N PHE A 73 -10.47 8.59 -9.19
CA PHE A 73 -11.70 8.27 -8.44
C PHE A 73 -12.36 9.46 -7.72
N ALA A 74 -11.76 10.65 -7.67
CA ALA A 74 -12.28 11.77 -6.87
C ALA A 74 -13.66 12.28 -7.29
N ASP A 75 -14.06 12.08 -8.55
CA ASP A 75 -15.37 12.41 -9.09
C ASP A 75 -16.39 11.26 -8.93
N GLN A 76 -15.95 10.07 -8.50
CA GLN A 76 -16.79 8.87 -8.41
C GLN A 76 -17.24 8.56 -6.98
N VAL A 77 -16.51 9.05 -5.97
CA VAL A 77 -16.78 8.78 -4.56
C VAL A 77 -16.56 10.04 -3.71
N PRO A 78 -17.22 10.16 -2.52
CA PRO A 78 -16.98 11.29 -1.64
C PRO A 78 -15.50 11.42 -1.28
N LEU A 79 -14.92 12.62 -1.48
CA LEU A 79 -13.48 12.85 -1.34
C LEU A 79 -12.92 12.42 0.03
N ALA A 80 -13.61 12.75 1.11
CA ALA A 80 -13.18 12.37 2.46
C ALA A 80 -13.10 10.84 2.60
N TYR A 81 -14.07 10.12 2.02
CA TYR A 81 -14.08 8.66 2.05
C TYR A 81 -12.96 8.06 1.19
N LEU A 82 -12.74 8.60 -0.01
CA LEU A 82 -11.64 8.19 -0.88
C LEU A 82 -10.29 8.32 -0.17
N VAL A 83 -10.02 9.49 0.41
CA VAL A 83 -8.76 9.75 1.12
C VAL A 83 -8.60 8.79 2.31
N LEU A 84 -9.66 8.59 3.10
CA LEU A 84 -9.62 7.64 4.23
C LEU A 84 -9.35 6.20 3.77
N MET A 85 -9.97 5.76 2.68
CA MET A 85 -9.78 4.42 2.13
C MET A 85 -8.34 4.19 1.63
N MET A 86 -7.76 5.16 0.91
CA MET A 86 -6.38 5.07 0.45
C MET A 86 -5.38 5.07 1.62
N PHE A 87 -5.57 5.96 2.61
CA PHE A 87 -4.71 5.98 3.80
C PHE A 87 -4.85 4.70 4.63
N THR A 88 -6.06 4.17 4.78
CA THR A 88 -6.30 2.92 5.53
C THR A 88 -5.61 1.72 4.87
N ALA A 89 -5.60 1.68 3.53
CA ALA A 89 -4.88 0.64 2.78
C ALA A 89 -3.36 0.68 3.01
N GLN A 90 -2.79 1.84 3.34
CA GLN A 90 -1.36 2.02 3.62
C GLN A 90 -1.03 1.99 5.12
N LEU A 91 -2.04 1.97 5.99
CA LEU A 91 -1.87 2.19 7.43
C LEU A 91 -0.82 1.27 8.08
N PRO A 92 -0.73 -0.04 7.74
CA PRO A 92 0.30 -0.90 8.30
C PRO A 92 1.72 -0.43 7.96
N ASP A 93 1.98 0.04 6.74
CA ASP A 93 3.29 0.54 6.32
C ASP A 93 3.69 1.80 7.12
N TRP A 94 2.74 2.70 7.37
CA TRP A 94 2.95 3.87 8.23
C TRP A 94 3.27 3.50 9.68
N ILE A 95 2.66 2.43 10.20
CA ILE A 95 2.97 1.90 11.54
C ILE A 95 4.31 1.15 11.53
N GLU A 96 4.69 0.49 10.44
CA GLU A 96 6.01 -0.16 10.31
C GLU A 96 7.15 0.87 10.16
N ALA A 97 6.90 2.04 9.57
CA ALA A 97 7.95 3.03 9.26
C ALA A 97 8.85 3.45 10.45
N PRO A 98 8.33 3.75 11.66
CA PRO A 98 9.16 4.07 12.83
C PRO A 98 10.17 2.98 13.22
N TYR A 99 9.83 1.71 13.01
CA TYR A 99 10.75 0.59 13.26
C TYR A 99 12.02 0.71 12.41
N HIS A 100 11.92 1.25 11.19
CA HIS A 100 13.02 1.31 10.24
C HIS A 100 13.75 2.65 10.21
N VAL A 101 13.03 3.73 10.50
CA VAL A 101 13.60 5.07 10.53
C VAL A 101 14.31 5.33 11.86
N PHE A 102 13.62 5.05 12.97
CA PHE A 102 14.07 5.38 14.33
C PHE A 102 14.54 4.16 15.13
N ASP A 103 14.63 2.98 14.52
CA ASP A 103 14.99 1.72 15.18
C ASP A 103 14.05 1.40 16.38
N ALA A 104 12.78 1.80 16.26
CA ALA A 104 11.74 1.66 17.28
C ALA A 104 11.30 0.20 17.45
N ASN A 105 12.09 -0.59 18.18
CA ASN A 105 11.91 -2.03 18.40
C ASN A 105 10.89 -2.35 19.52
N PHE A 106 9.74 -1.67 19.56
CA PHE A 106 8.70 -1.88 20.57
C PHE A 106 7.29 -1.86 19.94
N PRO A 107 6.22 -2.27 20.65
CA PRO A 107 4.85 -2.25 20.14
C PRO A 107 4.32 -0.82 19.93
N PRO A 108 3.46 -0.56 18.92
CA PRO A 108 2.93 -1.51 17.93
C PRO A 108 3.86 -1.74 16.73
N PHE A 109 4.89 -0.90 16.53
CA PHE A 109 5.74 -0.89 15.33
C PHE A 109 6.41 -2.24 15.06
N SER A 110 7.00 -2.84 16.11
CA SER A 110 7.63 -4.16 16.00
C SER A 110 6.64 -5.30 15.76
N TRP A 111 5.38 -5.14 16.18
CA TRP A 111 4.34 -6.16 15.97
C TRP A 111 3.90 -6.19 14.51
N VAL A 112 3.56 -5.01 13.97
CA VAL A 112 3.17 -4.86 12.57
C VAL A 112 4.29 -5.31 11.65
N LYS A 113 5.54 -4.87 11.90
CA LYS A 113 6.71 -5.33 11.14
C LYS A 113 6.85 -6.85 11.15
N ARG A 114 6.63 -7.52 12.29
CA ARG A 114 6.71 -8.98 12.38
C ARG A 114 5.59 -9.65 11.58
N LEU A 115 4.37 -9.13 11.67
CA LEU A 115 3.24 -9.62 10.88
C LEU A 115 3.50 -9.48 9.38
N GLN A 116 3.81 -8.27 8.92
CA GLN A 116 4.10 -7.98 7.51
C GLN A 116 5.27 -8.83 7.00
N SER A 117 6.36 -9.00 7.77
CA SER A 117 7.49 -9.84 7.36
C SER A 117 7.14 -11.32 7.11
N ARG A 118 6.06 -11.83 7.69
CA ARG A 118 5.57 -13.20 7.46
C ARG A 118 4.64 -13.31 6.26
N LEU A 119 3.95 -12.22 5.92
CA LEU A 119 2.98 -12.17 4.83
C LEU A 119 3.62 -11.75 3.50
N HIS A 120 4.67 -10.94 3.57
CA HIS A 120 5.36 -10.43 2.39
C HIS A 120 5.89 -11.54 1.46
N ASN A 121 5.43 -11.55 0.22
CA ASN A 121 5.94 -12.39 -0.86
C ASN A 121 6.81 -11.57 -1.85
N LYS A 122 8.05 -11.23 -1.44
CA LYS A 122 8.93 -10.32 -2.19
C LYS A 122 9.75 -11.03 -3.28
N LEU A 123 9.61 -10.57 -4.52
CA LEU A 123 10.43 -10.94 -5.67
C LEU A 123 11.33 -9.78 -6.11
N ASP A 124 12.52 -10.11 -6.63
CA ASP A 124 13.41 -9.12 -7.22
C ASP A 124 12.79 -8.50 -8.50
N LEU A 125 13.34 -7.36 -8.93
CA LEU A 125 13.02 -6.82 -10.25
C LEU A 125 13.48 -7.77 -11.37
N PRO A 126 12.75 -7.81 -12.51
CA PRO A 126 11.53 -7.06 -12.78
C PRO A 126 10.25 -7.75 -12.24
N TRP A 127 10.34 -9.02 -11.86
CA TRP A 127 9.16 -9.87 -11.66
C TRP A 127 8.23 -9.42 -10.55
N GLY A 128 8.76 -8.93 -9.42
CA GLY A 128 7.90 -8.38 -8.36
C GLY A 128 7.11 -7.15 -8.82
N LEU A 129 7.72 -6.28 -9.64
CA LEU A 129 7.04 -5.10 -10.18
C LEU A 129 6.00 -5.46 -11.25
N VAL A 130 6.30 -6.45 -12.11
CA VAL A 130 5.34 -6.91 -13.13
C VAL A 130 4.06 -7.45 -12.48
N TRP A 131 4.19 -8.35 -11.51
CA TRP A 131 3.03 -8.95 -10.84
C TRP A 131 2.17 -7.93 -10.10
N GLN A 132 2.78 -7.04 -9.32
CA GLN A 132 2.01 -6.02 -8.60
C GLN A 132 1.30 -5.05 -9.56
N VAL A 133 1.92 -4.66 -10.69
CA VAL A 133 1.28 -3.79 -11.69
C VAL A 133 0.08 -4.49 -12.33
N VAL A 134 0.20 -5.77 -12.70
CA VAL A 134 -0.90 -6.55 -13.28
C VAL A 134 -2.07 -6.63 -12.30
N ILE A 135 -1.80 -6.96 -11.03
CA ILE A 135 -2.84 -7.11 -10.00
C ILE A 135 -3.54 -5.77 -9.75
N VAL A 136 -2.78 -4.70 -9.57
CA VAL A 136 -3.34 -3.35 -9.37
C VAL A 136 -4.16 -2.91 -10.58
N ALA A 137 -3.67 -3.13 -11.80
CA ALA A 137 -4.38 -2.78 -13.02
C ALA A 137 -5.71 -3.54 -13.13
N ILE A 138 -5.73 -4.85 -12.84
CA ILE A 138 -6.96 -5.64 -12.83
C ILE A 138 -7.98 -5.06 -11.84
N ILE A 139 -7.55 -4.76 -10.61
CA ILE A 139 -8.44 -4.22 -9.56
C ILE A 139 -8.98 -2.84 -9.96
N VAL A 140 -8.12 -1.95 -10.46
CA VAL A 140 -8.52 -0.61 -10.90
C VAL A 140 -9.50 -0.71 -12.07
N ILE A 141 -9.17 -1.46 -13.12
CA ILE A 141 -10.05 -1.62 -14.29
C ILE A 141 -11.38 -2.23 -13.89
N TRP A 142 -11.36 -3.26 -13.04
CA TRP A 142 -12.59 -3.89 -12.55
C TRP A 142 -13.46 -2.92 -11.76
N SER A 143 -12.88 -2.05 -10.95
CA SER A 143 -13.65 -1.03 -10.22
C SER A 143 -14.21 0.08 -11.11
N LEU A 144 -13.66 0.29 -12.32
CA LEU A 144 -14.13 1.32 -13.24
C LEU A 144 -15.32 0.88 -14.10
N GLY A 145 -15.45 -0.42 -14.37
CA GLY A 145 -16.61 -1.01 -15.07
C GLY A 145 -17.85 -1.16 -14.19
#